data_AF-A0A934BFV0-F1
#
_entry.id   AF-A0A934BFV0-F1
#
_cell.length_a   1.000
_cell.length_b   1.000
_cell.length_c   1.000
_cell.angle_alpha   90.00
_cell.angle_beta   90.00
_cell.angle_gamma   90.00
#
_symmetry.space_group_name_H-M   'P 1'
#
loop_
_entity.id
_entity.type
_entity.pdbx_description
1 polymer ?
#
loop_
_entity_poly.entity_id
_entity_poly.type
_entity_poly.pdbx_seq_one_letter_code
_entity_poly.pdbx_strand_id
1 'polypeptide(L)'
;MKRLTKLYLLVVIGVFILSGCGGKEMKADTPIQDWNAPKWVVNGSGAFGGERGKVFYGIGSAVGIKNASLMRTAADNRARNEIAKVFQFYTASLMKDYAASTMAGDVKVTAEEQHVEQAIKTVTAMTFSGVEVVDHWQHPATGELYSLARLDLETFKNNLERVKELDAKVRDYIRKNAEKLHQELEVREKEMQAR
;
A
#
# COMPACT_ATOMS: atom_id res chain seq x y z
N MET A 1 52.99 42.30 7.11
CA MET A 1 53.05 40.85 6.75
C MET A 1 52.32 39.92 7.73
N LYS A 2 52.36 40.11 9.06
CA LYS A 2 51.70 39.21 10.05
C LYS A 2 50.15 39.28 10.11
N ARG A 3 49.54 40.37 9.63
CA ARG A 3 48.05 40.53 9.58
C ARG A 3 47.42 39.90 8.33
N LEU A 4 48.12 39.93 7.19
CA LEU A 4 47.68 39.25 5.97
C LEU A 4 47.78 37.73 6.09
N THR A 5 48.80 37.20 6.77
CA THR A 5 48.93 35.76 7.07
C THR A 5 47.85 35.25 8.02
N LYS A 6 47.44 36.06 9.02
CA LYS A 6 46.31 35.72 9.90
C LYS A 6 44.96 35.73 9.17
N LEU A 7 44.77 36.64 8.21
CA LEU A 7 43.57 36.68 7.37
C LEU A 7 43.50 35.48 6.42
N TYR A 8 44.64 35.09 5.85
CA TYR A 8 44.76 33.91 4.98
C TYR A 8 44.51 32.61 5.76
N LEU A 9 45.01 32.51 6.99
CA LEU A 9 44.80 31.35 7.86
C LEU A 9 43.32 31.19 8.29
N LEU A 10 42.60 32.32 8.48
CA LEU A 10 41.16 32.30 8.78
C LEU A 10 40.29 31.92 7.57
N VAL A 11 40.69 32.31 6.36
CA VAL A 11 39.96 31.94 5.13
C VAL A 11 40.16 30.46 4.78
N VAL A 12 41.35 29.90 5.00
CA VAL A 12 41.62 28.47 4.73
C VAL A 12 40.88 27.53 5.70
N ILE A 13 40.67 27.95 6.96
CA ILE A 13 39.90 27.16 7.94
C ILE A 13 38.39 27.23 7.67
N GLY A 14 37.89 28.34 7.11
CA GLY A 14 36.47 28.48 6.74
C GLY A 14 36.01 27.61 5.57
N VAL A 15 36.93 27.19 4.69
CA VAL A 15 36.62 26.37 3.50
C VAL A 15 36.46 24.88 3.82
N PHE A 16 36.97 24.41 4.97
CA PHE A 16 36.90 22.99 5.36
C PHE A 16 35.59 22.56 6.03
N ILE A 17 34.65 23.47 6.29
CA ILE A 17 33.38 23.17 6.99
C ILE A 17 32.25 22.77 6.02
N LEU A 18 32.48 22.80 4.70
CA LEU A 18 31.46 22.44 3.70
C LEU A 18 31.41 20.94 3.34
N SER A 19 32.07 20.06 4.09
CA SER A 19 31.86 18.60 3.98
C SER A 19 30.56 18.19 4.68
N GLY A 20 29.44 18.78 4.24
CA GLY A 20 28.10 18.35 4.61
C GLY A 20 27.80 16.97 3.99
N CYS A 21 27.25 16.09 4.83
CA CYS A 21 26.65 14.79 4.53
C CYS A 21 26.69 14.34 3.06
N GLY A 22 27.77 13.67 2.67
CA GLY A 22 27.75 12.71 1.56
C GLY A 22 26.96 11.47 1.98
N GLY A 23 25.64 11.61 2.12
CA GLY A 23 24.75 10.46 2.10
C GLY A 23 24.94 9.80 0.74
N LYS A 24 25.50 8.60 0.72
CA LYS A 24 25.66 7.81 -0.51
C LYS A 24 24.28 7.72 -1.15
N GLU A 25 24.08 8.42 -2.26
CA GLU A 25 22.88 8.26 -3.07
C GLU A 25 22.77 6.78 -3.39
N MET A 26 21.70 6.15 -2.93
CA MET A 26 21.34 4.79 -3.32
C MET A 26 20.88 4.89 -4.77
N LYS A 27 21.84 4.84 -5.69
CA LYS A 27 21.55 4.66 -7.10
C LYS A 27 20.86 3.31 -7.25
N ALA A 28 19.55 3.34 -7.47
CA ALA A 28 18.78 2.20 -7.92
C ALA A 28 19.11 1.94 -9.42
N ASP A 29 20.37 1.61 -9.71
CA ASP A 29 20.88 1.37 -11.07
C ASP A 29 20.72 -0.09 -11.51
N THR A 30 20.05 -0.95 -10.72
CA THR A 30 19.88 -2.37 -11.05
C THR A 30 18.41 -2.78 -11.05
N PRO A 31 17.90 -3.35 -12.16
CA PRO A 31 16.62 -4.04 -12.19
C PRO A 31 16.49 -5.07 -11.06
N ILE A 32 15.38 -5.06 -10.33
CA ILE A 32 15.08 -6.02 -9.24
C ILE A 32 15.18 -7.47 -9.74
N GLN A 33 14.91 -7.67 -11.03
CA GLN A 33 14.96 -8.95 -11.75
C GLN A 33 16.36 -9.61 -11.71
N ASP A 34 17.43 -8.81 -11.66
CA ASP A 34 18.80 -9.31 -11.72
C ASP A 34 19.27 -9.95 -10.41
N TRP A 35 18.49 -9.80 -9.33
CA TRP A 35 18.84 -10.22 -7.97
C TRP A 35 18.16 -11.51 -7.52
N ASN A 36 17.67 -12.33 -8.47
CA ASN A 36 16.90 -13.55 -8.19
C ASN A 36 15.72 -13.28 -7.22
N ALA A 37 15.07 -12.13 -7.41
CA ALA A 37 13.95 -11.73 -6.58
C ALA A 37 12.78 -12.71 -6.76
N PRO A 38 12.04 -13.04 -5.68
CA PRO A 38 10.81 -13.82 -5.79
C PRO A 38 9.85 -13.18 -6.79
N LYS A 39 9.09 -14.02 -7.51
CA LYS A 39 8.12 -13.55 -8.52
C LYS A 39 7.17 -12.48 -7.98
N TRP A 40 6.75 -12.59 -6.72
CA TRP A 40 5.85 -11.60 -6.12
C TRP A 40 6.50 -10.21 -6.02
N VAL A 41 7.80 -10.11 -5.74
CA VAL A 41 8.52 -8.82 -5.71
C VAL A 41 8.53 -8.17 -7.10
N VAL A 42 8.69 -8.98 -8.15
CA VAL A 42 8.74 -8.51 -9.53
C VAL A 42 7.35 -8.17 -10.07
N ASN A 43 6.34 -8.98 -9.73
CA ASN A 43 4.98 -8.84 -10.24
C ASN A 43 4.19 -7.70 -9.59
N GLY A 44 4.57 -7.25 -8.39
CA GLY A 44 3.88 -6.16 -7.71
C GLY A 44 2.64 -6.60 -6.90
N SER A 45 1.99 -5.61 -6.29
CA SER A 45 0.70 -5.77 -5.61
C SER A 45 -0.38 -6.10 -6.63
N GLY A 46 -1.36 -6.93 -6.27
CA GLY A 46 -2.42 -7.34 -7.19
C GLY A 46 -3.38 -8.36 -6.58
N ALA A 47 -4.46 -8.66 -7.30
CA ALA A 47 -5.34 -9.77 -6.95
C ALA A 47 -4.97 -10.98 -7.79
N PHE A 48 -4.67 -12.10 -7.14
CA PHE A 48 -4.33 -13.34 -7.82
C PHE A 48 -5.27 -14.45 -7.34
N GLY A 49 -5.77 -15.25 -8.28
CA GLY A 49 -6.37 -16.55 -7.97
C GLY A 49 -5.28 -17.60 -7.73
N GLY A 50 -5.48 -18.52 -6.78
CA GLY A 50 -4.55 -19.62 -6.51
C GLY A 50 -5.20 -20.77 -5.74
N GLU A 51 -4.40 -21.73 -5.28
CA GLU A 51 -4.88 -22.91 -4.52
C GLU A 51 -5.69 -22.56 -3.26
N ARG A 52 -5.49 -21.36 -2.71
CA ARG A 52 -6.20 -20.83 -1.53
C ARG A 52 -7.45 -20.01 -1.87
N GLY A 53 -7.86 -19.97 -3.14
CA GLY A 53 -9.01 -19.21 -3.61
C GLY A 53 -8.68 -17.78 -4.02
N LYS A 54 -9.66 -16.88 -3.81
CA LYS A 54 -9.61 -15.47 -4.22
C LYS A 54 -8.86 -14.64 -3.16
N VAL A 55 -7.64 -14.23 -3.46
CA VAL A 55 -6.75 -13.51 -2.53
C VAL A 55 -6.30 -12.17 -3.11
N PHE A 56 -6.17 -11.17 -2.24
CA PHE A 56 -5.57 -9.87 -2.54
C PHE A 56 -4.17 -9.82 -1.93
N TYR A 57 -3.20 -9.36 -2.71
CA TYR A 57 -1.82 -9.20 -2.27
C TYR A 57 -1.41 -7.73 -2.30
N GLY A 58 -0.71 -7.30 -1.26
CA GLY A 58 -0.08 -5.98 -1.18
C GLY A 58 1.39 -6.12 -0.89
N ILE A 59 2.20 -5.30 -1.55
CA ILE A 59 3.64 -5.23 -1.35
C ILE A 59 3.98 -3.87 -0.77
N GLY A 60 4.82 -3.88 0.26
CA GLY A 60 5.40 -2.69 0.83
C GLY A 60 6.89 -2.88 1.02
N SER A 61 7.67 -1.84 0.81
CA SER A 61 9.11 -1.86 1.03
C SER A 61 9.54 -0.80 2.02
N ALA A 62 10.68 -1.00 2.68
CA ALA A 62 11.34 0.00 3.51
C ALA A 62 12.86 -0.10 3.40
N VAL A 63 13.52 1.05 3.37
CA VAL A 63 14.98 1.16 3.23
C VAL A 63 15.50 2.34 4.06
N GLY A 64 16.77 2.30 4.43
CA GLY A 64 17.45 3.38 5.17
C GLY A 64 17.13 3.46 6.67
N ILE A 65 16.34 2.52 7.22
CA ILE A 65 16.04 2.42 8.65
C ILE A 65 17.09 1.54 9.33
N LYS A 66 17.89 2.12 10.23
CA LYS A 66 19.00 1.41 10.90
C LYS A 66 18.55 0.26 11.81
N ASN A 67 17.40 0.40 12.46
CA ASN A 67 16.86 -0.64 13.32
C ASN A 67 16.08 -1.65 12.48
N ALA A 68 16.55 -2.90 12.43
CA ALA A 68 15.96 -3.95 11.60
C ALA A 68 14.49 -4.25 11.95
N SER A 69 14.13 -4.23 13.23
CA SER A 69 12.75 -4.43 13.69
C SER A 69 11.83 -3.30 13.21
N LEU A 70 12.28 -2.04 13.31
CA LEU A 70 11.53 -0.89 12.79
C LEU A 70 11.41 -0.93 11.26
N MET A 71 12.46 -1.35 10.55
CA MET A 71 12.43 -1.50 9.11
C MET A 71 11.40 -2.54 8.67
N ARG A 72 11.38 -3.69 9.35
CA ARG A 72 10.37 -4.74 9.14
C ARG A 72 8.96 -4.20 9.37
N THR A 73 8.69 -3.61 10.53
CA THR A 73 7.38 -3.04 10.83
C THR A 73 6.96 -1.97 9.81
N ALA A 74 7.90 -1.16 9.32
CA ALA A 74 7.61 -0.17 8.28
C ALA A 74 7.23 -0.82 6.94
N ALA A 75 7.95 -1.85 6.50
CA ALA A 75 7.63 -2.60 5.28
C ALA A 75 6.27 -3.31 5.41
N ASP A 76 6.04 -3.99 6.55
CA ASP A 76 4.80 -4.71 6.85
C ASP A 76 3.58 -3.78 6.82
N ASN A 77 3.69 -2.62 7.47
CA ASN A 77 2.61 -1.63 7.49
C ASN A 77 2.35 -1.04 6.10
N ARG A 78 3.40 -0.82 5.29
CA ARG A 78 3.24 -0.37 3.91
C ARG A 78 2.53 -1.43 3.05
N ALA A 79 2.87 -2.71 3.23
CA ALA A 79 2.23 -3.82 2.52
C ALA A 79 0.73 -3.93 2.87
N ARG A 80 0.41 -3.81 4.16
CA ARG A 80 -0.99 -3.76 4.64
C ARG A 80 -1.75 -2.56 4.09
N ASN A 81 -1.12 -1.39 4.09
CA ASN A 81 -1.72 -0.17 3.55
C ASN A 81 -2.00 -0.28 2.06
N GLU A 82 -1.19 -1.02 1.32
CA GLU A 82 -1.39 -1.19 -0.12
C GLU A 82 -2.68 -1.98 -0.42
N ILE A 83 -2.95 -3.04 0.33
CA ILE A 83 -4.24 -3.74 0.28
C ILE A 83 -5.37 -2.74 0.60
N ALA A 84 -5.25 -2.01 1.70
CA ALA A 84 -6.28 -1.07 2.12
C ALA A 84 -6.63 0.00 1.08
N LYS A 85 -5.64 0.53 0.33
CA LYS A 85 -5.91 1.50 -0.75
C LYS A 85 -6.76 0.91 -1.87
N VAL A 86 -6.44 -0.32 -2.31
CA VAL A 86 -7.20 -1.02 -3.36
C VAL A 86 -8.65 -1.16 -2.93
N PHE A 87 -8.87 -1.57 -1.68
CA PHE A 87 -10.21 -1.70 -1.11
C PHE A 87 -10.91 -0.36 -0.94
N GLN A 88 -10.23 0.67 -0.43
CA GLN A 88 -10.80 2.00 -0.26
C GLN A 88 -11.27 2.57 -1.61
N PHE A 89 -10.44 2.49 -2.64
CA PHE A 89 -10.79 2.91 -4.00
C PHE A 89 -12.04 2.18 -4.50
N TYR A 90 -12.09 0.87 -4.26
CA TYR A 90 -13.20 0.07 -4.73
C TYR A 90 -14.50 0.30 -3.96
N THR A 91 -14.46 0.30 -2.62
CA THR A 91 -15.64 0.58 -1.79
C THR A 91 -16.18 1.97 -2.10
N ALA A 92 -15.32 2.97 -2.30
CA ALA A 92 -15.76 4.28 -2.76
C ALA A 92 -16.46 4.23 -4.13
N SER A 93 -15.91 3.50 -5.10
CA SER A 93 -16.55 3.31 -6.42
C SER A 93 -17.92 2.63 -6.29
N LEU A 94 -18.01 1.54 -5.53
CA LEU A 94 -19.27 0.83 -5.33
C LEU A 94 -20.32 1.68 -4.63
N MET A 95 -19.93 2.46 -3.62
CA MET A 95 -20.89 3.32 -2.92
C MET A 95 -21.38 4.44 -3.83
N LYS A 96 -20.51 4.98 -4.70
CA LYS A 96 -20.91 5.91 -5.75
C LYS A 96 -21.90 5.28 -6.73
N ASP A 97 -21.64 4.06 -7.19
CA ASP A 97 -22.54 3.34 -8.10
C ASP A 97 -23.87 2.98 -7.41
N TYR A 98 -23.83 2.58 -6.14
CA TYR A 98 -25.00 2.33 -5.32
C TYR A 98 -25.85 3.59 -5.19
N ALA A 99 -25.24 4.72 -4.80
CA ALA A 99 -25.92 6.01 -4.71
C ALA A 99 -26.54 6.39 -6.07
N ALA A 100 -25.80 6.29 -7.17
CA ALA A 100 -26.35 6.56 -8.50
C ALA A 100 -27.54 5.64 -8.85
N SER A 101 -27.50 4.36 -8.46
CA SER A 101 -28.58 3.40 -8.71
C SER A 101 -29.83 3.62 -7.86
N THR A 102 -29.69 4.19 -6.65
CA THR A 102 -30.80 4.48 -5.73
C THR A 102 -31.32 5.92 -5.89
N MET A 103 -30.51 6.84 -6.42
CA MET A 103 -30.85 8.24 -6.70
C MET A 103 -31.74 8.44 -7.94
N ALA A 104 -32.12 7.37 -8.64
CA ALA A 104 -33.16 7.41 -9.68
C ALA A 104 -34.59 7.69 -9.12
N GLY A 105 -34.71 8.25 -7.92
CA GLY A 105 -36.00 8.57 -7.29
C GLY A 105 -36.01 9.47 -6.05
N ASP A 106 -34.90 9.67 -5.28
CA ASP A 106 -34.94 10.49 -4.06
C ASP A 106 -33.64 11.28 -3.76
N VAL A 107 -33.78 12.60 -3.54
CA VAL A 107 -32.69 13.60 -3.41
C VAL A 107 -32.44 13.96 -1.94
N LYS A 108 -32.23 12.96 -1.06
CA LYS A 108 -31.91 13.17 0.38
C LYS A 108 -30.53 12.65 0.80
N VAL A 109 -29.60 12.47 -0.14
CA VAL A 109 -28.34 11.72 0.07
C VAL A 109 -27.18 12.58 0.60
N THR A 110 -27.28 13.91 0.65
CA THR A 110 -26.13 14.76 1.04
C THR A 110 -25.72 14.63 2.52
N ALA A 111 -26.65 14.30 3.43
CA ALA A 111 -26.32 13.96 4.82
C ALA A 111 -25.75 12.53 4.95
N GLU A 112 -26.07 11.64 4.01
CA GLU A 112 -25.58 10.25 3.96
C GLU A 112 -24.12 10.18 3.46
N GLU A 113 -23.65 11.12 2.62
CA GLU A 113 -22.27 11.12 2.08
C GLU A 113 -21.18 11.18 3.16
N GLN A 114 -21.39 11.92 4.25
CA GLN A 114 -20.44 11.95 5.38
C GLN A 114 -20.46 10.65 6.20
N HIS A 115 -21.64 10.04 6.37
CA HIS A 115 -21.77 8.73 6.98
C HIS A 115 -21.13 7.63 6.11
N VAL A 116 -21.20 7.79 4.79
CA VAL A 116 -20.55 6.92 3.80
C VAL A 116 -19.03 6.99 3.92
N GLU A 117 -18.43 8.18 3.99
CA GLU A 117 -16.97 8.31 4.14
C GLU A 117 -16.48 7.68 5.45
N GLN A 118 -17.18 7.92 6.56
CA GLN A 118 -16.85 7.31 7.84
C GLN A 118 -16.99 5.79 7.77
N ALA A 119 -18.01 5.27 7.11
CA ALA A 119 -18.19 3.83 6.93
C ALA A 119 -17.11 3.21 6.04
N ILE A 120 -16.67 3.88 4.97
CA ILE A 120 -15.53 3.46 4.14
C ILE A 120 -14.27 3.33 5.00
N LYS A 121 -14.01 4.34 5.84
CA LYS A 121 -12.87 4.32 6.78
C LYS A 121 -12.99 3.16 7.76
N THR A 122 -14.16 2.90 8.32
CA THR A 122 -14.39 1.76 9.24
C THR A 122 -14.20 0.41 8.54
N VAL A 123 -14.77 0.21 7.34
CA VAL A 123 -14.57 -1.02 6.56
C VAL A 123 -13.10 -1.23 6.25
N THR A 124 -12.41 -0.20 5.80
CA THR A 124 -10.97 -0.24 5.50
C THR A 124 -10.17 -0.57 6.76
N ALA A 125 -10.51 0.07 7.90
CA ALA A 125 -9.87 -0.19 9.19
C ALA A 125 -10.06 -1.64 9.65
N MET A 126 -11.26 -2.18 9.51
CA MET A 126 -11.57 -3.57 9.87
C MET A 126 -10.94 -4.57 8.91
N THR A 127 -10.77 -4.19 7.64
CA THR A 127 -10.10 -5.01 6.63
C THR A 127 -8.67 -5.32 7.04
N PHE A 128 -7.96 -4.37 7.68
CA PHE A 128 -6.61 -4.61 8.22
C PHE A 128 -6.53 -5.76 9.23
N SER A 129 -7.60 -6.06 9.97
CA SER A 129 -7.59 -7.16 10.95
C SER A 129 -7.48 -8.54 10.31
N GLY A 130 -7.84 -8.66 9.02
CA GLY A 130 -7.69 -9.89 8.23
C GLY A 130 -6.43 -9.94 7.37
N VAL A 131 -5.60 -8.89 7.39
CA VAL A 131 -4.40 -8.83 6.53
C VAL A 131 -3.24 -9.51 7.23
N GLU A 132 -2.71 -10.55 6.59
CA GLU A 132 -1.58 -11.33 7.10
C GLU A 132 -0.32 -11.02 6.32
N VAL A 133 0.81 -10.88 7.01
CA VAL A 133 2.12 -10.82 6.37
C VAL A 133 2.60 -12.25 6.16
N VAL A 134 2.90 -12.60 4.92
CA VAL A 134 3.18 -13.99 4.52
C VAL A 134 4.58 -14.22 4.02
N ASP A 135 5.29 -13.18 3.61
CA ASP A 135 6.66 -13.31 3.15
C ASP A 135 7.46 -12.00 3.29
N HIS A 136 8.78 -12.15 3.28
CA HIS A 136 9.74 -11.06 3.31
C HIS A 136 10.90 -11.35 2.35
N TRP A 137 11.34 -10.34 1.62
CA TRP A 137 12.54 -10.42 0.79
C TRP A 137 13.38 -9.17 0.96
N GLN A 138 14.68 -9.33 1.18
CA GLN A 138 15.58 -8.20 1.29
C GLN A 138 16.48 -8.13 0.07
N HIS A 139 16.50 -6.97 -0.57
CA HIS A 139 17.38 -6.71 -1.70
C HIS A 139 18.84 -6.74 -1.22
N PRO A 140 19.69 -7.61 -1.78
CA PRO A 140 21.05 -7.84 -1.24
C PRO A 140 21.99 -6.64 -1.43
N ALA A 141 21.86 -5.86 -2.51
CA ALA A 141 22.71 -4.69 -2.74
C ALA A 141 22.25 -3.41 -2.00
N THR A 142 20.96 -3.12 -2.00
CA THR A 142 20.42 -1.88 -1.40
C THR A 142 20.05 -2.08 0.07
N GLY A 143 19.83 -3.31 0.52
CA GLY A 143 19.31 -3.60 1.86
C GLY A 143 17.84 -3.22 2.04
N GLU A 144 17.13 -2.84 0.96
CA GLU A 144 15.70 -2.59 0.97
C GLU A 144 14.92 -3.86 1.32
N LEU A 145 14.05 -3.77 2.31
CA LEU A 145 13.23 -4.89 2.77
C LEU A 145 11.82 -4.76 2.19
N TYR A 146 11.41 -5.76 1.43
CA TYR A 146 10.07 -5.94 0.90
C TYR A 146 9.29 -6.91 1.81
N SER A 147 8.01 -6.60 2.00
CA SER A 147 7.04 -7.41 2.72
C SER A 147 5.86 -7.71 1.81
N LEU A 148 5.40 -8.95 1.83
CA LEU A 148 4.20 -9.41 1.16
C LEU A 148 3.08 -9.58 2.19
N ALA A 149 1.99 -8.84 2.00
CA ALA A 149 0.76 -9.00 2.74
C ALA A 149 -0.30 -9.69 1.87
N ARG A 150 -1.17 -10.47 2.50
CA ARG A 150 -2.34 -11.09 1.87
C ARG A 150 -3.63 -10.77 2.62
N LEU A 151 -4.73 -10.81 1.92
CA LEU A 151 -6.08 -10.83 2.49
C LEU A 151 -6.95 -11.78 1.67
N ASP A 152 -7.58 -12.74 2.34
CA ASP A 152 -8.54 -13.63 1.71
C ASP A 152 -9.89 -12.92 1.53
N LEU A 153 -10.53 -13.11 0.37
CA LEU A 153 -11.82 -12.51 0.07
C LEU A 153 -12.91 -12.92 1.08
N GLU A 154 -12.89 -14.15 1.57
CA GLU A 154 -13.83 -14.63 2.57
C GLU A 154 -13.61 -13.95 3.93
N THR A 155 -12.36 -13.74 4.34
CA THR A 155 -12.02 -12.95 5.54
C THR A 155 -12.55 -11.52 5.41
N PHE A 156 -12.44 -10.92 4.22
CA PHE A 156 -13.06 -9.62 3.95
C PHE A 156 -14.60 -9.65 4.09
N LYS A 157 -15.27 -10.61 3.45
CA LYS A 157 -16.74 -10.75 3.53
C LYS A 157 -17.22 -10.93 4.98
N ASN A 158 -16.51 -11.74 5.76
CA ASN A 158 -16.79 -11.95 7.18
C ASN A 158 -16.57 -10.68 8.02
N ASN A 159 -15.51 -9.91 7.73
CA ASN A 159 -15.25 -8.65 8.41
C ASN A 159 -16.31 -7.60 8.09
N LEU A 160 -16.79 -7.54 6.84
CA LEU A 160 -17.85 -6.62 6.41
C LEU A 160 -19.17 -6.85 7.17
N GLU A 161 -19.49 -8.10 7.50
CA GLU A 161 -20.70 -8.43 8.29
C GLU A 161 -20.68 -7.83 9.69
N ARG A 162 -19.49 -7.61 10.24
CA ARG A 162 -19.30 -7.07 11.59
C ARG A 162 -19.38 -5.54 11.64
N VAL A 163 -19.37 -4.86 10.48
CA VAL A 163 -19.48 -3.40 10.38
C VAL A 163 -20.94 -2.98 10.57
N LYS A 164 -21.33 -2.69 11.81
CA LYS A 164 -22.72 -2.31 12.14
C LYS A 164 -23.07 -0.89 11.71
N GLU A 165 -22.07 -0.04 11.46
CA GLU A 165 -22.28 1.32 10.95
C GLU A 165 -22.78 1.35 9.50
N LEU A 166 -22.67 0.24 8.76
CA LEU A 166 -23.22 0.13 7.41
C LEU A 166 -24.62 -0.48 7.40
N ASP A 167 -25.52 0.16 6.66
CA ASP A 167 -26.84 -0.40 6.37
C ASP A 167 -26.74 -1.80 5.73
N ALA A 168 -27.71 -2.66 6.02
CA ALA A 168 -27.73 -4.04 5.54
C ALA A 168 -27.72 -4.13 4.01
N LYS A 169 -28.40 -3.21 3.30
CA LYS A 169 -28.40 -3.18 1.83
C LYS A 169 -27.04 -2.80 1.27
N VAL A 170 -26.34 -1.87 1.92
CA VAL A 170 -25.00 -1.45 1.50
C VAL A 170 -23.98 -2.58 1.73
N ARG A 171 -24.04 -3.25 2.89
CA ARG A 171 -23.21 -4.45 3.14
C ARG A 171 -23.47 -5.55 2.12
N ASP A 172 -24.73 -5.81 1.79
CA ASP A 172 -25.08 -6.81 0.80
C ASP A 172 -24.62 -6.43 -0.62
N TYR A 173 -24.76 -5.15 -0.98
CA TYR A 173 -24.25 -4.62 -2.25
C TYR A 173 -22.73 -4.78 -2.35
N ILE A 174 -21.98 -4.39 -1.33
CA ILE A 174 -20.51 -4.56 -1.32
C ILE A 174 -20.14 -6.05 -1.36
N ARG A 175 -20.81 -6.91 -0.58
CA ARG A 175 -20.56 -8.36 -0.57
C ARG A 175 -20.76 -8.98 -1.95
N LYS A 176 -21.88 -8.70 -2.61
CA LYS A 176 -22.22 -9.24 -3.94
C LYS A 176 -21.23 -8.78 -5.02
N ASN A 177 -20.69 -7.58 -4.87
CA ASN A 177 -19.75 -7.02 -5.83
C ASN A 177 -18.28 -7.39 -5.52
N ALA A 178 -17.93 -7.76 -4.28
CA ALA A 178 -16.55 -8.10 -3.90
C ALA A 178 -15.95 -9.26 -4.73
N GLU A 179 -16.78 -10.22 -5.15
CA GLU A 179 -16.34 -11.29 -6.05
C GLU A 179 -16.04 -10.81 -7.47
N LYS A 180 -16.80 -9.82 -7.94
CA LYS A 180 -16.58 -9.14 -9.22
C LYS A 180 -15.31 -8.29 -9.16
N LEU A 181 -15.04 -7.59 -8.05
CA LEU A 181 -13.77 -6.89 -7.85
C LEU A 181 -12.57 -7.80 -8.02
N HIS A 182 -12.59 -8.92 -7.30
CA HIS A 182 -11.47 -9.85 -7.31
C HIS A 182 -11.21 -10.33 -8.73
N GLN A 183 -12.26 -10.67 -9.48
CA GLN A 183 -12.17 -11.03 -10.89
C GLN A 183 -11.64 -9.90 -11.77
N GLU A 184 -12.13 -8.67 -11.61
CA GLU A 184 -11.68 -7.51 -12.40
C GLU A 184 -10.19 -7.22 -12.18
N LEU A 185 -9.73 -7.27 -10.93
CA LEU A 185 -8.32 -7.08 -10.60
C LEU A 185 -7.47 -8.23 -11.16
N GLU A 186 -7.93 -9.48 -11.00
CA GLU A 186 -7.23 -10.64 -11.55
C GLU A 186 -7.07 -10.55 -13.08
N VAL A 187 -8.10 -10.06 -13.79
CA VAL A 187 -8.02 -9.82 -15.25
C VAL A 187 -7.03 -8.71 -15.57
N ARG A 188 -7.09 -7.58 -14.88
CA ARG A 188 -6.14 -6.47 -15.09
C ARG A 188 -4.69 -6.91 -14.86
N GLU A 189 -4.43 -7.70 -13.82
CA GLU A 189 -3.08 -8.22 -13.56
C GLU A 189 -2.60 -9.13 -14.69
N LYS A 190 -3.46 -10.02 -15.22
CA LYS A 190 -3.13 -10.87 -16.37
C LYS A 190 -2.84 -10.05 -17.63
N GLU A 191 -3.61 -9.00 -17.89
CA GLU A 191 -3.38 -8.09 -19.02
C GLU A 191 -2.07 -7.31 -18.88
N MET A 192 -1.74 -6.86 -17.67
CA MET A 192 -0.49 -6.15 -17.37
C MET A 192 0.73 -7.06 -17.53
N GLN A 193 0.62 -8.35 -17.17
CA GLN A 193 1.69 -9.34 -17.30
C GLN A 193 1.91 -9.81 -18.75
N ALA A 194 0.94 -9.63 -19.64
CA ALA A 194 1.04 -10.03 -21.04
C ALA A 194 1.68 -8.97 -21.95
N ARG A 195 1.99 -7.79 -21.41
CA ARG A 195 2.64 -6.66 -22.10
C ARG A 195 4.15 -6.67 -21.88
#